data_AF-A0A7S2AEB0-F1
#
_entry.id   AF-A0A7S2AEB0-F1
#
_cell.length_a   1.000
_cell.length_b   1.000
_cell.length_c   1.000
_cell.angle_alpha   90.00
_cell.angle_beta   90.00
_cell.angle_gamma   90.00
#
_symmetry.space_group_name_H-M   'P 1'
#
loop_
_entity.id
_entity.type
_entity.pdbx_description
1 polymer ?
#
loop_
_entity_poly.entity_id
_entity_poly.type
_entity_poly.pdbx_seq_one_letter_code
_entity_poly.pdbx_strand_id
1 'polypeptide(L)'
;SSPMILTGYGALNKLLGRSVYSSQDQLGGPQVMVPNGVTHQVVSDDQEGMAAILDWLSYVPKDVGSIPPICQLSGDDWDRDVEFSPPKQPYDPRDFLCGTISPDGSRLRGFFDTGSFREYLEGWGR
;
A
#
# COMPACT_ATOMS: atom_id res chain seq x y z
N SER A 1 -13.91 -9.19 8.33
CA SER A 1 -13.29 -7.95 8.83
C SER A 1 -12.50 -8.29 10.08
N SER A 2 -11.27 -7.81 10.19
CA SER A 2 -10.36 -8.04 11.33
C SER A 2 -10.09 -6.70 12.04
N PRO A 3 -10.97 -6.26 12.95
CA PRO A 3 -10.88 -4.92 13.55
C PRO A 3 -9.74 -4.84 14.58
N MET A 4 -8.98 -3.74 14.55
CA MET A 4 -7.94 -3.43 15.53
C MET A 4 -8.50 -2.53 16.63
N ILE A 5 -8.63 -3.03 17.86
CA ILE A 5 -9.28 -2.30 18.96
C ILE A 5 -8.54 -2.49 20.29
N LEU A 6 -8.62 -1.48 21.15
CA LEU A 6 -8.16 -1.57 22.55
C LEU A 6 -9.30 -1.94 23.52
N THR A 7 -10.53 -1.52 23.21
CA THR A 7 -11.71 -1.76 24.04
C THR A 7 -12.90 -2.06 23.15
N GLY A 8 -13.63 -3.12 23.46
CA GLY A 8 -14.78 -3.54 22.65
C GLY A 8 -15.97 -2.59 22.72
N TYR A 9 -16.70 -2.48 21.62
CA TYR A 9 -17.86 -1.60 21.49
C TYR A 9 -18.92 -1.82 22.59
N GLY A 10 -19.13 -3.06 23.03
CA GLY A 10 -20.05 -3.38 24.12
C GLY A 10 -19.61 -2.84 25.47
N ALA A 11 -18.30 -2.80 25.75
CA ALA A 11 -17.77 -2.20 26.98
C ALA A 11 -17.93 -0.66 26.94
N LEU A 12 -17.70 -0.04 25.78
CA LEU A 12 -17.93 1.39 25.59
C LEU A 12 -19.41 1.76 25.74
N ASN A 13 -20.33 0.99 25.16
CA ASN A 13 -21.77 1.23 25.30
C ASN A 13 -22.23 1.09 26.76
N LYS A 14 -21.70 0.11 27.51
CA LYS A 14 -21.97 -0.04 28.95
C LYS A 14 -21.45 1.17 29.74
N LEU A 15 -20.23 1.63 29.45
CA LEU A 15 -19.64 2.80 30.10
C LEU A 15 -20.44 4.08 29.81
N LEU A 16 -20.94 4.25 28.58
CA LEU A 16 -21.70 5.41 28.14
C LEU A 16 -23.19 5.36 28.51
N GLY A 17 -23.68 4.22 29.03
CA GLY A 17 -25.09 4.02 29.38
C GLY A 17 -26.06 4.03 28.19
N ARG A 18 -25.56 3.96 26.95
CA ARG A 18 -26.37 3.97 25.72
C ARG A 18 -25.66 3.24 24.58
N SER A 19 -26.43 2.72 23.62
CA SER A 19 -25.92 2.01 22.45
C SER A 19 -25.42 2.99 21.38
N VAL A 20 -24.17 3.44 21.50
CA VAL A 20 -23.53 4.36 20.53
C VAL A 20 -22.97 3.60 19.34
N TYR A 21 -22.30 2.48 19.60
CA TYR A 21 -21.63 1.69 18.58
C TYR A 21 -22.39 0.39 18.31
N SER A 22 -22.41 -0.07 17.06
CA SER A 22 -23.11 -1.30 16.66
C SER A 22 -22.16 -2.46 16.32
N SER A 23 -20.89 -2.17 16.01
CA SER A 23 -19.90 -3.19 15.67
C SER A 23 -18.47 -2.75 16.04
N GLN A 24 -17.57 -3.73 16.12
CA GLN A 24 -16.14 -3.45 16.30
C GLN A 24 -15.53 -2.74 15.09
N ASP A 25 -16.07 -2.99 13.89
CA ASP A 25 -15.59 -2.35 12.66
C ASP A 25 -15.77 -0.84 12.69
N GLN A 26 -16.82 -0.33 13.33
CA GLN A 26 -17.00 1.12 13.51
C GLN A 26 -15.90 1.78 14.35
N LEU A 27 -15.20 0.99 15.18
CA LEU A 27 -14.12 1.48 16.04
C LEU A 27 -12.74 1.23 15.44
N GLY A 28 -12.58 0.12 14.72
CA GLY A 28 -11.26 -0.31 14.27
C GLY A 28 -11.23 -1.14 13.00
N GLY A 29 -12.28 -1.10 12.20
CA GLY A 29 -12.28 -1.68 10.86
C GLY A 29 -11.38 -0.90 9.89
N PRO A 30 -11.17 -1.43 8.67
CA PRO A 30 -10.34 -0.78 7.65
C PRO A 30 -10.74 0.66 7.36
N GLN A 31 -12.02 0.99 7.37
CA GLN A 31 -12.54 2.34 7.16
C GLN A 31 -12.11 3.35 8.24
N VAL A 32 -11.66 2.88 9.41
CA VAL A 32 -11.09 3.71 10.47
C VAL A 32 -9.57 3.69 10.39
N MET A 33 -8.98 2.51 10.19
CA MET A 33 -7.53 2.29 10.31
C MET A 33 -6.72 2.62 9.06
N VAL A 34 -7.35 2.63 7.88
CA VAL A 34 -6.68 3.05 6.63
C VAL A 34 -6.56 4.58 6.57
N PRO A 35 -7.63 5.37 6.81
CA PRO A 35 -7.54 6.84 6.70
C PRO A 35 -6.71 7.52 7.79
N ASN A 36 -6.34 6.79 8.85
CA ASN A 36 -5.50 7.33 9.94
C ASN A 36 -4.05 6.82 9.89
N GLY A 37 -3.69 6.00 8.90
CA GLY A 37 -2.32 5.52 8.69
C GLY A 37 -1.87 4.39 9.62
N VAL A 38 -2.77 3.82 10.44
CA VAL A 38 -2.41 2.62 11.23
C VAL A 38 -2.28 1.40 10.32
N THR A 39 -3.18 1.23 9.35
CA THR A 39 -3.14 0.17 8.35
C THR A 39 -2.41 0.64 7.09
N HIS A 40 -1.30 -0.02 6.76
CA HIS A 40 -0.50 0.29 5.56
C HIS A 40 -1.10 -0.29 4.27
N GLN A 41 -1.75 -1.46 4.35
CA GLN A 41 -2.36 -2.14 3.21
C GLN A 41 -3.55 -2.98 3.69
N VAL A 42 -4.61 -3.03 2.89
CA VAL A 42 -5.75 -3.95 3.09
C VAL A 42 -5.66 -5.08 2.06
N VAL A 43 -6.01 -6.29 2.47
CA VAL A 43 -6.04 -7.50 1.64
C VAL A 43 -7.40 -8.18 1.75
N SER A 44 -7.76 -9.00 0.76
CA SER A 44 -9.07 -9.64 0.68
C SER A 44 -9.17 -10.86 1.60
N ASP A 45 -8.06 -11.58 1.76
CA ASP A 45 -7.96 -12.80 2.56
C ASP A 45 -6.56 -12.99 3.15
N ASP A 46 -6.43 -14.02 3.99
CA ASP A 46 -5.18 -14.33 4.70
C ASP A 46 -4.06 -14.76 3.74
N GLN A 47 -4.38 -15.36 2.58
CA GLN A 47 -3.40 -15.79 1.59
C GLN A 47 -2.79 -14.57 0.90
N GLU A 48 -3.61 -13.60 0.47
CA GLU A 48 -3.14 -12.31 -0.04
C GLU A 48 -2.34 -11.55 1.03
N GLY A 49 -2.74 -11.64 2.31
CA GLY A 49 -2.00 -11.09 3.43
C GLY A 49 -0.58 -11.66 3.56
N MET A 50 -0.46 -12.98 3.51
CA MET A 50 0.84 -13.66 3.53
C MET A 50 1.70 -13.28 2.31
N ALA A 51 1.09 -13.22 1.12
CA ALA A 51 1.79 -12.78 -0.09
C ALA A 51 2.31 -11.35 0.03
N ALA A 52 1.51 -10.42 0.56
CA ALA A 52 1.90 -9.03 0.77
C ALA A 52 3.04 -8.87 1.79
N ILE A 53 3.06 -9.69 2.85
CA ILE A 53 4.17 -9.71 3.83
C ILE A 53 5.46 -10.18 3.16
N LEU A 54 5.41 -11.26 2.36
CA LEU A 54 6.58 -11.77 1.65
C LEU A 54 7.08 -10.79 0.58
N ASP A 55 6.16 -10.14 -0.15
CA ASP A 55 6.47 -9.09 -1.12
C ASP A 55 7.20 -7.93 -0.43
N TRP A 56 6.70 -7.46 0.73
CA TRP A 56 7.38 -6.41 1.49
C TRP A 56 8.77 -6.85 1.96
N LEU A 57 8.89 -8.05 2.55
CA LEU A 57 10.16 -8.58 3.02
C LEU A 57 11.17 -8.81 1.89
N SER A 58 10.74 -8.95 0.63
CA SER A 58 11.62 -9.08 -0.52
C SER A 58 12.51 -7.85 -0.75
N TYR A 59 12.15 -6.69 -0.17
CA TYR A 59 12.93 -5.45 -0.20
C TYR A 59 13.69 -5.17 1.11
N VAL A 60 13.56 -6.03 2.13
CA VAL A 60 14.14 -5.83 3.47
C VAL A 60 15.38 -6.72 3.66
N PRO A 61 16.51 -6.20 4.18
CA PRO A 61 17.65 -7.03 4.54
C PRO A 61 17.26 -8.10 5.57
N LYS A 62 17.90 -9.27 5.50
CA LYS A 62 17.63 -10.36 6.45
C LYS A 62 17.86 -9.99 7.93
N ASP A 63 18.79 -9.07 8.19
CA ASP A 63 19.17 -8.57 9.51
C ASP A 63 19.87 -7.20 9.42
N VAL A 64 20.08 -6.56 10.57
CA VAL A 64 20.65 -5.20 10.69
C VAL A 64 22.06 -5.07 10.11
N GLY A 65 22.82 -6.18 10.05
CA GLY A 65 24.19 -6.19 9.54
C GLY A 65 24.28 -6.50 8.04
N SER A 66 23.15 -6.81 7.40
CA SER A 66 23.11 -7.27 6.02
C SER A 66 22.83 -6.14 5.04
N ILE A 67 23.37 -6.27 3.84
CA ILE A 67 23.06 -5.37 2.72
C ILE A 67 21.63 -5.69 2.24
N PRO A 68 20.84 -4.70 1.80
CA PRO A 68 19.55 -4.94 1.17
C PRO A 68 19.65 -5.94 0.01
N PRO A 69 18.60 -6.75 -0.22
CA PRO A 69 18.58 -7.66 -1.36
C PRO A 69 18.68 -6.87 -2.66
N ILE A 70 19.69 -7.17 -3.47
CA ILE A 70 19.83 -6.64 -4.83
C ILE A 70 19.27 -7.70 -5.77
N CYS A 71 18.04 -7.50 -6.21
CA CYS A 71 17.40 -8.33 -7.23
C CYS A 71 17.43 -7.58 -8.56
N GLN A 72 18.09 -8.15 -9.57
CA GLN A 72 17.88 -7.70 -10.94
C GLN A 72 16.53 -8.23 -11.40
N LEU A 73 15.56 -7.33 -11.58
CA LEU A 73 14.29 -7.68 -12.20
C LEU A 73 14.54 -8.01 -13.67
N SER A 74 14.18 -9.23 -14.07
CA SER A 74 14.35 -9.66 -15.46
C SER A 74 13.49 -8.80 -16.39
N GLY A 75 14.11 -8.17 -17.39
CA GLY A 75 13.41 -7.43 -18.43
C GLY A 75 13.38 -5.91 -18.25
N ASP A 76 14.04 -5.38 -17.21
CA ASP A 76 14.21 -3.95 -17.00
C ASP A 76 15.71 -3.61 -16.84
N ASP A 77 16.30 -2.94 -17.83
CA ASP A 77 17.72 -2.59 -17.85
C ASP A 77 17.95 -1.25 -17.17
N TRP A 78 19.06 -1.11 -16.45
CA TRP A 78 19.42 0.15 -15.79
C TRP A 78 19.79 1.24 -16.81
N ASP A 79 20.30 0.87 -17.99
CA ASP A 79 20.68 1.81 -19.07
C ASP A 79 19.54 2.04 -20.07
N ARG A 80 18.32 2.22 -19.55
CA ARG A 80 17.15 2.58 -20.37
C ARG A 80 16.68 4.00 -20.10
N ASP A 81 16.01 4.56 -21.10
CA ASP A 81 15.30 5.83 -20.92
C ASP A 81 13.99 5.66 -20.11
N VAL A 82 13.62 6.74 -19.42
CA VAL A 82 12.28 6.93 -18.85
C VAL A 82 11.41 7.57 -19.92
N GLU A 83 10.31 6.92 -20.27
CA GLU A 83 9.45 7.35 -21.39
C GLU A 83 8.32 8.27 -20.95
N PHE A 84 7.85 8.12 -19.70
CA PHE A 84 6.85 9.02 -19.15
C PHE A 84 7.47 10.38 -18.80
N SER A 85 7.00 11.43 -19.46
CA SER A 85 7.39 12.81 -19.15
C SER A 85 6.25 13.53 -18.40
N PRO A 86 6.47 13.97 -17.15
CA PRO A 86 5.50 14.73 -16.38
C PRO A 86 4.95 15.96 -17.13
N PRO A 87 3.61 16.12 -17.23
CA PRO A 87 3.02 17.33 -17.79
C PRO A 87 3.12 18.50 -16.80
N LYS A 88 2.90 19.73 -17.29
CA LYS A 88 2.81 20.92 -16.43
C LYS A 88 1.55 20.96 -15.55
N GLN A 89 0.52 20.21 -15.95
CA GLN A 89 -0.74 20.12 -15.20
C GLN A 89 -0.61 19.06 -14.09
N PRO A 90 -1.46 19.09 -13.05
CA PRO A 90 -1.54 18.01 -12.08
C PRO A 90 -1.71 16.66 -12.78
N TYR A 91 -0.92 15.68 -12.37
CA TYR A 91 -0.95 14.30 -12.87
C TYR A 91 -0.79 13.34 -11.68
N ASP A 92 -1.10 12.06 -11.87
CA ASP A 92 -0.85 11.06 -10.83
C ASP A 92 0.66 10.77 -10.79
N PRO A 93 1.37 11.05 -9.69
CA PRO A 93 2.80 10.76 -9.58
C PRO A 93 3.13 9.27 -9.83
N ARG A 94 2.17 8.36 -9.61
CA ARG A 94 2.33 6.92 -9.89
C ARG A 94 2.64 6.66 -11.36
N ASP A 95 2.15 7.47 -12.29
CA ASP A 95 2.43 7.32 -13.72
C ASP A 95 3.93 7.52 -14.01
N PHE A 96 4.57 8.48 -13.34
CA PHE A 96 6.01 8.69 -13.46
C PHE A 96 6.80 7.57 -12.78
N LEU A 97 6.35 7.08 -11.62
CA LEU A 97 7.07 6.05 -10.86
C LEU A 97 7.00 4.67 -11.53
N CYS A 98 5.80 4.23 -11.93
CA CYS A 98 5.52 2.87 -12.41
C CYS A 98 5.41 2.75 -13.93
N GLY A 99 5.31 3.88 -14.62
CA GLY A 99 4.85 3.95 -16.00
C GLY A 99 3.33 3.94 -16.10
N THR A 100 2.83 4.20 -17.30
CA THR A 100 1.39 4.27 -17.60
C THR A 100 1.10 3.67 -18.97
N ILE A 101 -0.18 3.40 -19.26
CA ILE A 101 -0.60 2.92 -20.59
C ILE A 101 -1.05 4.12 -21.41
N SER A 102 -0.36 4.36 -22.53
CA SER A 102 -0.72 5.40 -23.48
C SER A 102 -2.07 5.12 -24.15
N PRO A 103 -2.74 6.14 -24.70
CA PRO A 103 -3.99 5.98 -25.44
C PRO A 103 -3.90 5.04 -26.66
N ASP A 104 -2.69 4.82 -27.19
CA ASP A 104 -2.40 3.90 -28.29
C ASP A 104 -2.22 2.44 -27.83
N GLY A 105 -2.30 2.18 -26.52
CA GLY A 105 -2.10 0.85 -25.92
C GLY A 105 -0.64 0.49 -25.66
N SER A 106 0.32 1.36 -26.00
CA SER A 106 1.73 1.17 -25.64
C SER A 106 1.95 1.48 -24.16
N ARG A 107 2.84 0.71 -23.50
CA ARG A 107 3.24 1.00 -22.12
C ARG A 107 4.39 1.99 -22.14
N LEU A 108 4.18 3.17 -21.55
CA LEU A 108 5.26 4.11 -21.27
C LEU A 108 5.97 3.67 -20.00
N ARG A 109 7.28 3.45 -20.09
CA ARG A 109 8.12 3.09 -18.95
C ARG A 109 8.29 4.27 -17.98
N GLY A 110 8.15 3.97 -16.70
CA GLY A 110 8.36 4.92 -15.60
C GLY A 110 9.81 4.98 -15.13
N PHE A 111 10.03 5.63 -14.00
CA PHE A 111 11.34 5.80 -13.39
C PHE A 111 11.86 4.52 -12.74
N PHE A 112 11.02 3.83 -11.95
CA PHE A 112 11.42 2.60 -11.29
C PHE A 112 11.27 1.38 -12.19
N ASP A 113 11.92 0.29 -11.77
CA ASP A 113 11.81 -1.00 -12.44
C ASP A 113 10.35 -1.42 -12.54
N THR A 114 9.99 -1.96 -13.69
CA THR A 114 8.64 -2.32 -14.07
C THR A 114 8.03 -3.29 -13.06
N GLY A 115 7.03 -2.83 -12.31
CA GLY A 115 6.32 -3.64 -11.31
C GLY A 115 7.01 -3.72 -9.93
N SER A 116 8.07 -2.93 -9.69
CA SER A 116 8.74 -2.88 -8.38
C SER A 116 8.08 -1.92 -7.40
N PHE A 117 7.44 -0.85 -7.89
CA PHE A 117 6.81 0.14 -7.03
C PHE A 117 5.57 -0.43 -6.34
N ARG A 118 5.55 -0.33 -5.01
CA ARG A 118 4.42 -0.70 -4.16
C ARG A 118 4.06 0.49 -3.28
N GLU A 119 2.80 0.91 -3.34
CA GLU A 119 2.28 1.97 -2.48
C GLU A 119 1.76 1.39 -1.16
N TYR A 120 2.06 2.09 -0.07
CA TYR A 120 1.54 1.85 1.26
C TYR A 120 0.95 3.15 1.82
N LEU A 121 0.05 3.02 2.80
CA LEU A 121 -0.63 4.15 3.46
C LEU A 121 -1.47 5.00 2.48
N GLU A 122 -1.98 4.38 1.43
CA GLU A 122 -2.65 5.08 0.34
C GLU A 122 -3.83 5.94 0.83
N GLY A 123 -4.49 5.58 1.92
CA GLY A 123 -5.67 6.30 2.43
C GLY A 123 -5.36 7.48 3.35
N TRP A 124 -4.10 7.75 3.68
CA TRP A 124 -3.71 8.74 4.67
C TRP A 124 -2.68 9.74 4.10
N GLY A 125 -2.93 11.04 4.27
CA GLY A 125 -1.97 12.09 3.89
C GLY A 125 -1.82 12.34 2.38
N ARG A 126 -2.85 12.04 1.58
CA ARG A 126 -2.92 12.37 0.14
C ARG A 126 -3.01 13.87 -0.13
#